data_AF-A0AAP8SMV9-F1
#
_entry.id   AF-A0AAP8SMV9-F1
#
_cell.length_a   1.000
_cell.length_b   1.000
_cell.length_c   1.000
_cell.angle_alpha   90.00
_cell.angle_beta   90.00
_cell.angle_gamma   90.00
#
_symmetry.space_group_name_H-M   'P 1'
#
loop_
_entity.id
_entity.type
_entity.pdbx_description
1 polymer ?
#
loop_
_entity_poly.entity_id
_entity_poly.type
_entity_poly.pdbx_seq_one_letter_code
_entity_poly.pdbx_strand_id
1 'polypeptide(L)'
;MKTRDRILHTSLKLFNEEGEEHTTTIDIANEMDISPGNLYYHFKGKDELIAELFNQYELALSSTLTAPIESPLSAGQGNIEDNWYYLYVVMEEMYQYRFLYHNLDNLLQRYQDIRRRFKRLIQLKRAALYAICQALIEESVIEASEQQVLGLVDNMTLNLTFWFSYDSLLQEGREPAITIHQGVLQLLTMVAPYLGNDQLGFYRDCEAIYHTMLEQEA
;
A
#
# COMPACT_ATOMS: atom_id res chain seq x y z
N MET A 1 7.95 -25.13 2.89
CA MET A 1 7.67 -24.23 1.75
C MET A 1 7.94 -24.99 0.46
N LYS A 2 7.02 -24.98 -0.53
CA LYS A 2 7.25 -25.68 -1.81
C LYS A 2 8.23 -24.87 -2.67
N THR A 3 8.91 -25.51 -3.63
CA THR A 3 9.85 -24.84 -4.55
C THR A 3 9.20 -23.68 -5.30
N ARG A 4 7.94 -23.86 -5.76
CA ARG A 4 7.15 -22.81 -6.40
C ARG A 4 7.02 -21.56 -5.51
N ASP A 5 6.73 -21.73 -4.22
CA ASP A 5 6.57 -20.62 -3.28
C ASP A 5 7.92 -19.92 -3.02
N ARG A 6 9.02 -20.70 -2.94
CA ARG A 6 10.37 -20.15 -2.86
C ARG A 6 10.71 -19.27 -4.06
N ILE A 7 10.36 -19.72 -5.27
CA ILE A 7 10.56 -18.94 -6.50
C ILE A 7 9.83 -17.60 -6.40
N LEU A 8 8.56 -17.60 -6.00
CA LEU A 8 7.77 -16.37 -5.87
C LEU A 8 8.34 -15.43 -4.82
N HIS A 9 8.74 -15.97 -3.66
CA HIS A 9 9.34 -15.17 -2.59
C HIS A 9 10.65 -14.51 -3.03
N THR A 10 11.55 -15.27 -3.65
CA THR A 10 12.81 -14.73 -4.20
C THR A 10 12.56 -13.73 -5.32
N SER A 11 11.59 -14.01 -6.20
CA SER A 11 11.22 -13.07 -7.27
C SER A 11 10.70 -11.75 -6.70
N LEU A 12 9.81 -11.80 -5.71
CA LEU A 12 9.28 -10.61 -5.05
C LEU A 12 10.39 -9.79 -4.38
N LYS A 13 11.32 -10.45 -3.69
CA LYS A 13 12.48 -9.79 -3.08
C LYS A 13 13.30 -9.04 -4.15
N LEU A 14 13.74 -9.73 -5.19
CA LEU A 14 14.57 -9.13 -6.24
C LEU A 14 13.82 -8.01 -6.98
N PHE A 15 12.53 -8.19 -7.31
CA PHE A 15 11.75 -7.12 -7.94
C PHE A 15 11.60 -5.88 -7.05
N ASN A 16 11.49 -6.06 -5.73
CA ASN A 16 11.41 -4.96 -4.78
C ASN A 16 12.75 -4.25 -4.55
N GLU A 17 13.88 -4.93 -4.75
CA GLU A 17 15.24 -4.41 -4.54
C GLU A 17 15.83 -3.79 -5.82
N GLU A 18 15.62 -4.43 -6.97
CA GLU A 18 16.28 -4.09 -8.25
C GLU A 18 15.30 -3.55 -9.30
N GLY A 19 13.99 -3.76 -9.08
CA GLY A 19 12.94 -3.47 -10.05
C GLY A 19 12.72 -4.62 -11.05
N GLU A 20 11.47 -4.86 -11.44
CA GLU A 20 11.16 -5.99 -12.34
C GLU A 20 11.91 -5.90 -13.66
N GLU A 21 12.10 -4.70 -14.21
CA GLU A 21 12.77 -4.49 -15.49
C GLU A 21 14.22 -5.02 -15.50
N HIS A 22 14.93 -4.89 -14.38
CA HIS A 22 16.35 -5.26 -14.25
C HIS A 22 16.55 -6.71 -13.80
N THR A 23 15.52 -7.36 -13.24
CA THR A 23 15.61 -8.75 -12.79
C THR A 23 15.15 -9.72 -13.88
N THR A 24 15.97 -10.73 -14.17
CA THR A 24 15.63 -11.83 -15.09
C THR A 24 15.31 -13.13 -14.36
N THR A 25 14.71 -14.10 -15.06
CA THR A 25 14.49 -15.45 -14.51
C THR A 25 15.79 -16.21 -14.25
N ILE A 26 16.88 -15.83 -14.91
CA ILE A 26 18.20 -16.40 -14.66
C ILE A 26 18.73 -15.87 -13.33
N ASP A 27 18.58 -14.58 -13.06
CA ASP A 27 19.00 -13.96 -11.79
C ASP A 27 18.26 -14.59 -10.61
N ILE A 28 16.95 -14.79 -10.74
CA ILE A 28 16.12 -15.49 -9.75
C ILE A 28 16.60 -16.93 -9.53
N ALA A 29 16.90 -17.67 -10.62
CA ALA A 29 17.41 -19.04 -10.51
C ALA A 29 18.77 -19.11 -9.81
N ASN A 30 19.65 -18.15 -10.10
CA ASN A 30 20.98 -18.03 -9.49
C ASN A 30 20.89 -17.70 -8.00
N GLU A 31 20.06 -16.73 -7.60
CA GLU A 31 19.82 -16.36 -6.20
C GLU A 31 19.26 -17.55 -5.39
N MET A 32 18.53 -18.44 -6.04
CA MET A 32 17.97 -19.65 -5.43
C MET A 32 18.91 -20.86 -5.42
N ASP A 33 20.05 -20.79 -6.09
CA ASP A 33 20.95 -21.91 -6.38
C ASP A 33 20.22 -23.10 -7.06
N ILE A 34 19.41 -22.78 -8.08
CA ILE A 34 18.71 -23.78 -8.91
C ILE A 34 19.01 -23.59 -10.40
N SER A 35 18.82 -24.63 -11.21
CA SER A 35 18.97 -24.49 -12.66
C SER A 35 17.82 -23.67 -13.27
N PRO A 36 18.07 -22.92 -14.36
CA PRO A 36 17.00 -22.24 -15.10
C PRO A 36 15.89 -23.20 -15.57
N GLY A 37 16.24 -24.46 -15.88
CA GLY A 37 15.28 -25.51 -16.22
C GLY A 37 14.35 -25.90 -15.07
N ASN A 38 14.84 -25.85 -13.83
CA ASN A 38 14.02 -26.09 -12.63
C ASN A 38 13.03 -24.93 -12.42
N LEU A 39 13.48 -23.68 -12.56
CA LEU A 39 12.56 -22.52 -12.52
C LEU A 39 11.53 -22.60 -13.66
N TYR A 40 11.97 -22.90 -14.88
CA TYR A 40 11.10 -23.03 -16.05
C TYR A 40 10.06 -24.16 -15.91
N TYR A 41 10.36 -25.20 -15.14
CA TYR A 41 9.37 -26.24 -14.81
C TYR A 41 8.18 -25.66 -14.04
N HIS A 42 8.41 -24.69 -13.15
CA HIS A 42 7.38 -24.06 -12.32
C HIS A 42 6.74 -22.82 -12.95
N PHE A 43 7.52 -21.99 -13.65
CA PHE A 43 7.06 -20.73 -14.28
C PHE A 43 7.69 -20.56 -15.65
N LYS A 44 6.87 -20.39 -16.68
CA LYS A 44 7.30 -20.30 -18.10
C LYS A 44 7.87 -18.95 -18.51
N GLY A 45 8.29 -18.13 -17.54
CA GLY A 45 8.91 -16.84 -17.77
C GLY A 45 8.60 -15.86 -16.65
N LYS A 46 9.14 -14.64 -16.80
CA LYS A 46 8.93 -13.55 -15.84
C LYS A 46 7.48 -13.10 -15.76
N ASP A 47 6.76 -13.15 -16.88
CA ASP A 47 5.38 -12.67 -16.95
C ASP A 47 4.42 -13.52 -16.09
N GLU A 48 4.63 -14.84 -16.01
CA GLU A 48 3.86 -15.71 -15.10
C GLU A 48 4.17 -15.41 -13.62
N LEU A 49 5.42 -15.09 -13.29
CA LEU A 49 5.81 -14.70 -11.94
C LEU A 49 5.12 -13.41 -11.52
N ILE A 50 5.16 -12.38 -12.38
CA ILE A 50 4.53 -11.09 -12.11
C ILE A 50 3.00 -11.23 -12.02
N ALA A 51 2.38 -12.01 -12.91
CA ALA A 51 0.95 -12.26 -12.86
C ALA A 51 0.52 -12.97 -11.58
N GLU A 52 1.29 -13.96 -11.11
CA GLU A 52 1.03 -14.69 -9.88
C GLU A 52 1.23 -13.80 -8.64
N LEU A 53 2.33 -13.03 -8.58
CA LEU A 53 2.57 -12.07 -7.49
C LEU A 53 1.48 -11.01 -7.42
N PHE A 54 1.08 -10.45 -8.57
CA PHE A 54 -0.02 -9.50 -8.64
C PHE A 54 -1.35 -10.14 -8.20
N ASN A 55 -1.58 -11.43 -8.51
CA ASN A 55 -2.77 -12.13 -8.06
C ASN A 55 -2.83 -12.30 -6.54
N GLN A 56 -1.71 -12.65 -5.91
CA GLN A 56 -1.60 -12.74 -4.44
C GLN A 56 -1.85 -11.38 -3.80
N TYR A 57 -1.23 -10.34 -4.34
CA TYR A 57 -1.41 -8.97 -3.91
C TYR A 57 -2.85 -8.47 -4.07
N GLU A 58 -3.48 -8.65 -5.24
CA GLU A 58 -4.86 -8.23 -5.48
C GLU A 58 -5.82 -8.92 -4.50
N LEU A 59 -5.64 -10.22 -4.26
CA LEU A 59 -6.49 -10.99 -3.36
C LEU A 59 -6.38 -10.48 -1.91
N ALA A 60 -5.16 -10.32 -1.41
CA ALA A 60 -4.90 -9.82 -0.06
C ALA A 60 -5.46 -8.40 0.11
N LEU A 61 -5.01 -7.48 -0.75
CA LEU A 61 -5.38 -6.07 -0.62
C LEU A 61 -6.88 -5.84 -0.85
N SER A 62 -7.51 -6.54 -1.80
CA SER A 62 -8.95 -6.38 -1.99
C SER A 62 -9.74 -6.82 -0.76
N SER A 63 -9.32 -7.91 -0.10
CA SER A 63 -9.96 -8.38 1.14
C SER A 63 -9.86 -7.37 2.26
N THR A 64 -8.70 -6.71 2.39
CA THR A 64 -8.50 -5.64 3.38
C THR A 64 -9.36 -4.43 3.03
N LEU A 65 -9.31 -3.98 1.77
CA LEU A 65 -10.01 -2.76 1.32
C LEU A 65 -11.54 -2.84 1.38
N THR A 66 -12.13 -4.04 1.38
CA THR A 66 -13.59 -4.20 1.52
C THR A 66 -14.08 -3.97 2.95
N ALA A 67 -13.22 -4.12 3.97
CA ALA A 67 -13.62 -4.04 5.37
C ALA A 67 -14.44 -2.76 5.72
N PRO A 68 -13.96 -1.53 5.47
CA PRO A 68 -14.73 -0.31 5.78
C PRO A 68 -15.98 -0.12 4.91
N ILE A 69 -16.06 -0.80 3.76
CA ILE A 69 -17.20 -0.73 2.85
C ILE A 69 -18.35 -1.61 3.37
N GLU A 70 -18.02 -2.77 3.94
CA GLU A 70 -18.99 -3.71 4.48
C GLU A 70 -19.53 -3.25 5.84
N SER A 71 -18.69 -2.67 6.68
CA SER A 71 -19.08 -2.13 7.99
C SER A 71 -18.10 -1.06 8.45
N PRO A 72 -18.57 -0.03 9.19
CA PRO A 72 -17.67 0.91 9.86
C PRO A 72 -16.65 0.17 10.73
N LEU A 73 -15.39 0.61 10.67
CA LEU A 73 -14.28 0.00 11.40
C LEU A 73 -14.38 0.25 12.92
N SER A 74 -14.96 1.38 13.30
CA SER A 74 -15.22 1.76 14.69
C SER A 74 -16.54 1.16 15.19
N ALA A 75 -16.48 0.36 16.25
CA ALA A 75 -17.66 -0.12 16.97
C ALA A 75 -18.10 0.90 18.04
N GLY A 76 -18.42 2.13 17.61
CA GLY A 76 -18.93 3.20 18.48
C GLY A 76 -17.86 4.00 19.24
N GLN A 77 -18.20 5.27 19.49
CA GLN A 77 -17.38 6.32 20.15
C GLN A 77 -16.19 6.90 19.35
N GLY A 78 -16.26 7.07 18.03
CA GLY A 78 -15.32 7.97 17.35
C GLY A 78 -13.86 7.52 17.42
N ASN A 79 -13.61 6.21 17.59
CA ASN A 79 -12.25 5.70 17.74
C ASN A 79 -11.51 5.77 16.39
N ILE A 80 -10.77 6.86 16.20
CA ILE A 80 -9.96 7.10 15.01
C ILE A 80 -8.77 6.13 14.92
N GLU A 81 -8.38 5.48 16.03
CA GLU A 81 -7.25 4.55 16.09
C GLU A 81 -7.47 3.32 15.20
N ASP A 82 -8.69 2.76 15.17
CA ASP A 82 -9.00 1.58 14.34
C ASP A 82 -8.83 1.90 12.84
N ASN A 83 -9.23 3.11 12.42
CA ASN A 83 -9.02 3.61 11.07
C ASN A 83 -7.52 3.79 10.76
N TRP A 84 -6.74 4.24 11.74
CA TRP A 84 -5.29 4.37 11.61
C TRP A 84 -4.59 3.01 11.46
N TYR A 85 -4.89 2.05 12.34
CA TYR A 85 -4.34 0.69 12.24
C TYR A 85 -4.69 0.05 10.90
N TYR A 86 -5.94 0.23 10.45
CA TYR A 86 -6.37 -0.21 9.14
C TYR A 86 -5.54 0.39 8.00
N LEU A 87 -5.31 1.70 7.99
CA LEU A 87 -4.49 2.35 6.97
C LEU A 87 -3.03 1.89 7.02
N TYR A 88 -2.50 1.61 8.21
CA TYR A 88 -1.18 1.02 8.37
C TYR A 88 -1.09 -0.37 7.73
N VAL A 89 -2.06 -1.25 7.99
CA VAL A 89 -2.13 -2.59 7.38
C VAL A 89 -2.22 -2.49 5.85
N VAL A 90 -3.06 -1.60 5.32
CA VAL A 90 -3.16 -1.35 3.87
C VAL A 90 -1.81 -0.91 3.30
N MET A 91 -1.12 0.01 3.97
CA MET A 91 0.19 0.50 3.52
C MET A 91 1.27 -0.58 3.61
N GLU A 92 1.23 -1.44 4.62
CA GLU A 92 2.14 -2.58 4.77
C GLU A 92 1.96 -3.61 3.64
N GLU A 93 0.71 -3.99 3.32
CA GLU A 93 0.41 -4.88 2.19
C GLU A 93 0.88 -4.28 0.86
N MET A 94 0.68 -2.97 0.68
CA MET A 94 1.18 -2.27 -0.51
C MET A 94 2.72 -2.23 -0.55
N TYR A 95 3.38 -2.03 0.59
CA TYR A 95 4.84 -1.98 0.69
C TYR A 95 5.48 -3.35 0.41
N GLN A 96 4.82 -4.45 0.82
CA GLN A 96 5.27 -5.81 0.54
C GLN A 96 5.43 -6.06 -0.97
N TYR A 97 4.59 -5.41 -1.79
CA TYR A 97 4.63 -5.48 -3.25
C TYR A 97 5.00 -4.13 -3.88
N ARG A 98 5.85 -3.33 -3.20
CA ARG A 98 6.20 -1.96 -3.61
C ARG A 98 6.78 -1.84 -5.01
N PHE A 99 7.37 -2.89 -5.59
CA PHE A 99 7.82 -2.88 -6.99
C PHE A 99 6.68 -2.53 -7.96
N LEU A 100 5.42 -2.87 -7.62
CA LEU A 100 4.23 -2.52 -8.40
C LEU A 100 4.01 -1.01 -8.50
N TYR A 101 4.52 -0.25 -7.52
CA TYR A 101 4.31 1.18 -7.38
C TYR A 101 5.47 2.02 -7.92
N HIS A 102 6.72 1.56 -7.81
CA HIS A 102 7.91 2.34 -8.18
C HIS A 102 7.90 2.82 -9.64
N ASN A 103 7.50 1.94 -10.58
CA ASN A 103 7.34 2.29 -12.00
C ASN A 103 5.98 1.84 -12.55
N LEU A 104 4.91 2.31 -11.89
CA LEU A 104 3.54 1.86 -12.18
C LEU A 104 3.16 2.01 -13.66
N ASP A 105 3.45 3.14 -14.30
CA ASP A 105 3.04 3.37 -15.69
C ASP A 105 3.68 2.37 -16.66
N ASN A 106 5.00 2.15 -16.57
CA ASN A 106 5.68 1.16 -17.40
C ASN A 106 5.12 -0.24 -17.17
N LEU A 107 4.95 -0.63 -15.90
CA LEU A 107 4.41 -1.94 -15.54
C LEU A 107 3.01 -2.14 -16.13
N LEU A 108 2.13 -1.16 -16.03
CA LEU A 108 0.77 -1.25 -16.58
C LEU A 108 0.72 -1.19 -18.11
N GLN A 109 1.69 -0.57 -18.77
CA GLN A 109 1.83 -0.62 -20.23
C GLN A 109 2.28 -2.00 -20.70
N ARG A 110 3.23 -2.62 -19.98
CA ARG A 110 3.78 -3.93 -20.30
C ARG A 110 2.81 -5.07 -19.98
N TYR A 111 2.13 -5.01 -18.85
CA TYR A 111 1.22 -6.04 -18.34
C TYR A 111 -0.24 -5.59 -18.42
N GLN A 112 -0.83 -5.67 -19.62
CA GLN A 112 -2.19 -5.14 -19.89
C GLN A 112 -3.29 -5.80 -19.04
N ASP A 113 -3.15 -7.09 -18.72
CA ASP A 113 -4.08 -7.80 -17.84
C ASP A 113 -4.08 -7.23 -16.41
N ILE A 114 -2.91 -6.77 -15.94
CA ILE A 114 -2.75 -6.12 -14.65
C ILE A 114 -3.39 -4.73 -14.68
N ARG A 115 -3.26 -3.96 -15.77
CA ARG A 115 -3.81 -2.60 -15.88
C ARG A 115 -5.28 -2.51 -15.50
N ARG A 116 -6.12 -3.39 -16.02
CA ARG A 116 -7.57 -3.37 -15.72
C ARG A 116 -7.84 -3.70 -14.25
N ARG A 117 -7.10 -4.66 -13.69
CA ARG A 117 -7.23 -5.12 -12.30
C ARG A 117 -6.71 -4.08 -11.30
N PHE A 118 -5.55 -3.48 -11.59
CA PHE A 118 -5.00 -2.37 -10.81
C PHE A 118 -5.93 -1.16 -10.78
N LYS A 119 -6.58 -0.83 -11.91
CA LYS A 119 -7.63 0.21 -11.93
C LYS A 119 -8.77 -0.09 -10.95
N ARG A 120 -9.17 -1.36 -10.82
CA ARG A 120 -10.20 -1.77 -9.84
C ARG A 120 -9.70 -1.61 -8.41
N LEU A 121 -8.43 -1.95 -8.13
CA LEU A 121 -7.83 -1.69 -6.82
C LEU A 121 -7.83 -0.19 -6.48
N ILE A 122 -7.51 0.70 -7.42
CA ILE A 122 -7.60 2.16 -7.21
C ILE A 122 -9.04 2.57 -6.88
N GLN A 123 -10.03 2.05 -7.62
CA GLN A 123 -11.45 2.32 -7.33
C GLN A 123 -11.86 1.81 -5.96
N LEU A 124 -11.34 0.67 -5.54
CA LEU A 124 -11.62 0.07 -4.24
C LEU A 124 -10.99 0.85 -3.09
N LYS A 125 -9.73 1.32 -3.25
CA LYS A 125 -9.09 2.26 -2.31
C LYS A 125 -9.91 3.53 -2.13
N ARG A 126 -10.37 4.11 -3.24
CA ARG A 126 -11.22 5.30 -3.24
C ARG A 126 -12.53 5.06 -2.49
N ALA A 127 -13.18 3.92 -2.72
CA ALA A 127 -14.41 3.54 -2.03
C ALA A 127 -14.18 3.32 -0.52
N ALA A 128 -13.10 2.64 -0.15
CA ALA A 128 -12.74 2.40 1.24
C ALA A 128 -12.48 3.72 2.00
N LEU A 129 -11.68 4.62 1.42
CA LEU A 129 -11.41 5.94 2.00
C LEU A 129 -12.67 6.79 2.12
N TYR A 130 -13.56 6.73 1.13
CA TYR A 130 -14.85 7.39 1.20
C TYR A 130 -15.72 6.84 2.33
N ALA A 131 -15.82 5.52 2.47
CA ALA A 131 -16.57 4.89 3.56
C ALA A 131 -16.04 5.27 4.94
N ILE A 132 -14.70 5.33 5.11
CA ILE A 132 -14.07 5.82 6.34
C ILE A 132 -14.46 7.27 6.60
N CYS A 133 -14.32 8.16 5.61
CA CYS A 133 -14.69 9.57 5.78
C CYS A 133 -16.18 9.75 6.12
N GLN A 134 -17.07 8.96 5.50
CA GLN A 134 -18.49 8.99 5.80
C GLN A 134 -18.78 8.56 7.23
N ALA A 135 -18.20 7.44 7.69
CA ALA A 135 -18.35 6.99 9.07
C ALA A 135 -17.87 8.05 10.07
N LEU A 136 -16.74 8.70 9.81
CA LEU A 136 -16.23 9.79 10.65
C LEU A 136 -17.15 11.02 10.69
N ILE A 137 -17.87 11.32 9.60
CA ILE A 137 -18.89 12.40 9.58
C ILE A 137 -20.11 12.00 10.39
N GLU A 138 -20.61 10.77 10.20
CA GLU A 138 -21.77 10.24 10.92
C GLU A 138 -21.52 10.20 12.44
N GLU A 139 -20.30 9.89 12.85
CA GLU A 139 -19.84 9.91 14.24
C GLU A 139 -19.46 11.32 14.75
N SER A 140 -19.61 12.36 13.92
CA SER A 140 -19.25 13.76 14.25
C SER A 140 -17.78 13.95 14.65
N VAL A 141 -16.88 13.11 14.12
CA VAL A 141 -15.43 13.19 14.31
C VAL A 141 -14.80 14.22 13.37
N ILE A 142 -15.31 14.31 12.13
CA ILE A 142 -14.90 15.32 11.16
C ILE A 142 -16.09 16.16 10.68
N GLU A 143 -15.85 17.43 10.43
CA GLU A 143 -16.83 18.36 9.84
C GLU A 143 -16.43 18.72 8.41
N ALA A 144 -17.03 18.06 7.42
CA ALA A 144 -16.77 18.32 6.01
C ALA A 144 -18.05 18.23 5.16
N SER A 145 -18.18 19.10 4.16
CA SER A 145 -19.21 18.96 3.13
C SER A 145 -18.93 17.79 2.19
N GLU A 146 -19.97 17.26 1.54
CA GLU A 146 -19.83 16.16 0.58
C GLU A 146 -18.80 16.47 -0.52
N GLN A 147 -18.78 17.70 -1.06
CA GLN A 147 -17.81 18.12 -2.07
C GLN A 147 -16.37 18.10 -1.53
N GLN A 148 -16.16 18.50 -0.27
CA GLN A 148 -14.84 18.44 0.37
C GLN A 148 -14.38 17.00 0.56
N VAL A 149 -15.28 16.09 0.97
CA VAL A 149 -14.98 14.66 1.11
C VAL A 149 -14.55 14.04 -0.21
N LEU A 150 -15.27 14.31 -1.30
CA LEU A 150 -14.92 13.77 -2.62
C LEU A 150 -13.51 14.21 -3.05
N GLY A 151 -13.19 15.50 -2.88
CA GLY A 151 -11.85 16.02 -3.18
C GLY A 151 -10.78 15.46 -2.25
N LEU A 152 -11.07 15.32 -0.96
CA LEU A 152 -10.17 14.73 0.03
C LEU A 152 -9.83 13.28 -0.32
N VAL A 153 -10.84 12.46 -0.60
CA VAL A 153 -10.70 11.06 -0.99
C VAL A 153 -9.88 10.91 -2.28
N ASP A 154 -10.08 11.78 -3.28
CA ASP A 154 -9.28 11.76 -4.51
C ASP A 154 -7.81 12.08 -4.22
N ASN A 155 -7.51 13.07 -3.36
CA ASN A 155 -6.14 13.40 -2.96
C ASN A 155 -5.48 12.28 -2.14
N MET A 156 -6.21 11.67 -1.20
CA MET A 156 -5.72 10.53 -0.42
C MET A 156 -5.45 9.32 -1.32
N THR A 157 -6.33 9.06 -2.29
CA THR A 157 -6.14 7.97 -3.27
C THR A 157 -4.91 8.23 -4.15
N LEU A 158 -4.72 9.47 -4.60
CA LEU A 158 -3.53 9.88 -5.34
C LEU A 158 -2.26 9.67 -4.51
N ASN A 159 -2.27 10.10 -3.24
CA ASN A 159 -1.15 9.91 -2.32
C ASN A 159 -0.84 8.42 -2.12
N LEU A 160 -1.83 7.58 -1.78
CA LEU A 160 -1.67 6.13 -1.70
C LEU A 160 -1.13 5.48 -2.98
N THR A 161 -1.41 6.07 -4.15
CA THR A 161 -0.99 5.48 -5.43
C THR A 161 0.47 5.80 -5.75
N PHE A 162 0.99 6.93 -5.29
CA PHE A 162 2.33 7.41 -5.66
C PHE A 162 3.28 7.64 -4.48
N TRP A 163 2.83 7.34 -3.25
CA TRP A 163 3.61 7.57 -2.03
C TRP A 163 5.00 6.95 -2.11
N PHE A 164 5.10 5.64 -2.41
CA PHE A 164 6.40 4.97 -2.45
C PHE A 164 7.33 5.50 -3.53
N SER A 165 6.79 5.88 -4.70
CA SER A 165 7.57 6.53 -5.75
C SER A 165 8.11 7.88 -5.27
N TYR A 166 7.25 8.70 -4.65
CA TYR A 166 7.65 9.99 -4.07
C TYR A 166 8.72 9.82 -2.98
N ASP A 167 8.50 8.87 -2.07
CA ASP A 167 9.38 8.55 -0.96
C ASP A 167 10.78 8.17 -1.44
N SER A 168 10.85 7.24 -2.40
CA SER A 168 12.11 6.74 -2.99
C SER A 168 12.91 7.80 -3.74
N LEU A 169 12.27 8.87 -4.23
CA LEU A 169 12.95 9.97 -4.91
C LEU A 169 13.61 10.94 -3.93
N LEU A 170 13.15 10.98 -2.68
CA LEU A 170 13.66 11.88 -1.66
C LEU A 170 14.62 11.20 -0.70
N GLN A 171 14.43 9.91 -0.45
CA GLN A 171 15.09 9.17 0.60
C GLN A 171 15.47 7.79 0.09
N GLU A 172 16.72 7.37 0.34
CA GLU A 172 17.23 6.06 -0.05
C GLU A 172 17.51 5.23 1.21
N GLY A 173 17.07 3.96 1.20
CA GLY A 173 17.46 2.99 2.22
C GLY A 173 16.82 3.16 3.61
N ARG A 174 15.70 3.87 3.73
CA ARG A 174 14.97 3.97 5.00
C ARG A 174 14.32 2.65 5.43
N GLU A 175 14.21 2.48 6.74
CA GLU A 175 13.51 1.36 7.34
C GLU A 175 12.03 1.32 6.86
N PRO A 176 11.49 0.14 6.47
CA PRO A 176 10.13 0.00 5.96
C PRO A 176 9.07 0.65 6.86
N ALA A 177 9.21 0.47 8.17
CA ALA A 177 8.26 0.99 9.15
C ALA A 177 8.15 2.52 9.07
N ILE A 178 9.25 3.23 8.80
CA ILE A 178 9.28 4.69 8.73
C ILE A 178 8.56 5.17 7.47
N THR A 179 8.83 4.56 6.31
CA THR A 179 8.12 4.87 5.06
C THR A 179 6.63 4.60 5.18
N ILE A 180 6.23 3.49 5.82
CA ILE A 180 4.82 3.14 6.04
C ILE A 180 4.17 4.15 6.99
N HIS A 181 4.73 4.38 8.17
CA HIS A 181 4.19 5.32 9.15
C HIS A 181 4.05 6.74 8.60
N GLN A 182 5.07 7.23 7.90
CA GLN A 182 5.01 8.56 7.29
C GLN A 182 3.90 8.65 6.24
N GLY A 183 3.70 7.60 5.43
CA GLY A 183 2.64 7.57 4.43
C GLY A 183 1.25 7.62 5.06
N VAL A 184 1.02 6.89 6.16
CA VAL A 184 -0.25 6.99 6.90
C VAL A 184 -0.39 8.40 7.52
N LEU A 185 0.69 8.97 8.06
CA LEU A 185 0.69 10.33 8.60
C LEU A 185 0.31 11.37 7.52
N GLN A 186 0.78 11.23 6.29
CA GLN A 186 0.37 12.12 5.19
C GLN A 186 -1.14 12.10 4.96
N LEU A 187 -1.76 10.92 5.03
CA LEU A 187 -3.22 10.81 4.92
C LEU A 187 -3.92 11.50 6.09
N LEU A 188 -3.43 11.31 7.32
CA LEU A 188 -3.97 12.03 8.48
C LEU A 188 -3.82 13.54 8.36
N THR A 189 -2.69 14.04 7.87
CA THR A 189 -2.47 15.47 7.66
C THR A 189 -3.50 16.07 6.69
N MET A 190 -3.98 15.30 5.71
CA MET A 190 -5.06 15.76 4.81
C MET A 190 -6.43 15.82 5.49
N VAL A 191 -6.67 14.96 6.48
CA VAL A 191 -7.91 14.91 7.28
C VAL A 191 -7.88 15.94 8.42
N ALA A 192 -6.70 16.28 8.94
CA ALA A 192 -6.50 17.12 10.12
C ALA A 192 -7.27 18.46 10.11
N PRO A 193 -7.39 19.21 8.99
CA PRO A 193 -8.17 20.44 8.95
C PRO A 193 -9.67 20.26 9.23
N TYR A 194 -10.18 19.04 9.13
CA TYR A 194 -11.58 18.69 9.35
C TYR A 194 -11.83 18.06 10.73
N LEU A 195 -10.78 17.71 11.48
CA LEU A 195 -10.90 17.11 12.81
C LEU A 195 -11.43 18.12 13.83
N GLY A 196 -12.28 17.64 14.74
CA GLY A 196 -12.63 18.37 15.96
C GLY A 196 -11.42 18.63 16.87
N ASN A 197 -11.52 19.63 17.74
CA ASN A 197 -10.44 20.01 18.67
C ASN A 197 -10.01 18.86 19.57
N ASP A 198 -10.92 17.96 19.94
CA ASP A 198 -10.65 16.83 20.85
C ASP A 198 -9.81 15.73 20.18
N GLN A 199 -9.80 15.68 18.84
CA GLN A 199 -9.18 14.63 18.03
C GLN A 199 -7.82 15.05 17.47
N LEU A 200 -7.47 16.33 17.57
CA LEU A 200 -6.11 16.83 17.28
C LEU A 200 -5.05 16.23 18.23
N GLY A 201 -5.45 15.75 19.41
CA GLY A 201 -4.55 15.03 20.32
C GLY A 201 -3.95 13.79 19.68
N PHE A 202 -4.80 12.93 19.10
CA PHE A 202 -4.35 11.71 18.42
C PHE A 202 -3.42 12.00 17.24
N TYR A 203 -3.72 13.04 16.44
CA TYR A 203 -2.83 13.45 15.35
C TYR A 203 -1.42 13.83 15.86
N ARG A 204 -1.33 14.57 16.96
CA ARG A 204 -0.05 14.93 17.60
C ARG A 204 0.68 13.72 18.17
N ASP A 205 -0.04 12.74 18.69
CA ASP A 205 0.56 11.49 19.17
C ASP A 205 1.20 10.71 18.02
N CYS A 206 0.52 10.62 16.86
CA CYS A 206 1.09 10.02 15.65
C CYS A 206 2.33 10.78 15.16
N GLU A 207 2.33 12.12 15.19
CA GLU A 207 3.51 12.93 14.86
C GLU A 207 4.67 12.64 15.83
N ALA A 208 4.41 12.54 17.13
CA ALA A 208 5.42 12.25 18.14
C ALA A 208 6.03 10.85 17.98
N ILE A 209 5.22 9.84 17.66
CA ILE A 209 5.70 8.48 17.35
C ILE A 209 6.64 8.54 16.14
N TYR A 210 6.23 9.20 15.06
CA TYR A 210 7.04 9.34 13.85
C TYR A 210 8.39 10.04 14.12
N HIS A 211 8.39 11.12 14.90
CA HIS A 211 9.62 11.80 15.31
C HIS A 211 10.56 10.88 16.10
N THR A 212 10.01 10.08 17.03
CA THR A 212 10.79 9.11 17.81
C THR A 212 11.44 8.04 16.92
N MET A 213 10.73 7.59 15.88
CA MET A 213 11.28 6.61 14.93
C MET A 213 12.46 7.18 14.13
N LEU A 214 12.37 8.44 13.70
CA LEU A 214 13.48 9.11 13.00
C LEU A 214 14.72 9.25 13.89
N GLU A 215 14.54 9.55 15.18
CA GLU A 215 15.65 9.65 16.14
C GLU A 215 16.36 8.31 16.38
N GLN A 216 15.66 7.18 16.21
CA GLN A 216 16.22 5.84 16.39
C GLN A 216 16.95 5.33 15.13
N GLU A 217 16.66 5.90 13.96
CA GLU A 217 17.29 5.57 12.68
C GLU A 217 18.62 6.33 12.45
N ALA A 218 18.77 7.51 13.08
CA ALA A 218 19.92 8.43 12.94
C ALA A 218 21.16 8.03 13.78
#